data_AF-A0A7Y2ULB8-F1
#
_entry.id   AF-A0A7Y2ULB8-F1
#
_cell.length_a   1.000
_cell.length_b   1.000
_cell.length_c   1.000
_cell.angle_alpha   90.00
_cell.angle_beta   90.00
_cell.angle_gamma   90.00
#
_symmetry.space_group_name_H-M   'P 1'
#
loop_
_entity.id
_entity.type
_entity.pdbx_description
1 polymer ?
#
loop_
_entity_poly.entity_id
_entity_poly.type
_entity_poly.pdbx_seq_one_letter_code
_entity_poly.pdbx_strand_id
1 'polypeptide(L)'
;MGKKVIKFMDTSFRDGFQSVFGARVFTDDFLPALEASVEAGLTHFEAGGGARFQSLFFYCGESAFDMMDRFRAVTGPDANLQTLARGINVVALSQQPRDIIDLHAKMFKKHGITTIRNFDALNDNRNLEYSGERIAHHGLHHQIVVTVMDLPPECEGSHTSEFYLDRLKGILDSDIPYHSICFKDATGTANPKKIYDTLAGARKMVSEDTVLWFHTHDTAGIGISQNLAAIEGGADGIDLAKSPVSGGTCQPDILSMMHVLKGTDFTLDLDYEKVLAAEEAFEEAMSDYFFPPEAKMVSPTITLSPMPGGALTANTMMMRDTNTLQYYPAVIKEMAEVVRLGGFGSSVTPVSQFYFQQAYLNVTQGKWKVINPNYGNMVLGYFGRTPVPPDPEIVKLASEQLDKPVFTDDPLDILEPGVPKATKILEENDLEVSDENIFIIASCEQKGLDYLLGNAKTNIRKKSDVEKEAPAKATPAAPAAAPAPTGPRSYSITVNNRIYDVTVAEGSGAVQAAPAAAPAAPAAAPAAEAPVTGGTEIEAPTPGNVVKIMVKVGDTITKDQPLLVLEAMKMESEVKSPSDGKILSVNVSTGDTVQASDVLFTIG
;
A
#
# COMPACT_ATOMS: atom_id res chain seq x y z
N MET A 1 44.11 -12.70 -5.24
CA MET A 1 43.18 -12.17 -6.26
C MET A 1 42.39 -11.03 -5.61
N GLY A 2 41.99 -10.00 -6.35
CA GLY A 2 41.13 -8.95 -5.79
C GLY A 2 39.75 -9.51 -5.41
N LYS A 3 39.10 -8.95 -4.39
CA LYS A 3 37.73 -9.34 -4.01
C LYS A 3 36.74 -8.92 -5.09
N LYS A 4 35.69 -9.71 -5.33
CA LYS A 4 34.56 -9.31 -6.20
C LYS A 4 33.71 -8.28 -5.45
N VAL A 5 33.50 -7.13 -6.06
CA VAL A 5 32.59 -6.11 -5.54
C VAL A 5 31.15 -6.51 -5.86
N ILE A 6 30.31 -6.63 -4.84
CA ILE A 6 28.88 -6.89 -4.96
C ILE A 6 28.17 -5.54 -4.94
N LYS A 7 27.37 -5.27 -5.98
CA LYS A 7 26.54 -4.07 -6.04
C LYS A 7 25.42 -4.20 -5.02
N PHE A 8 24.90 -3.10 -4.53
CA PHE A 8 23.65 -3.16 -3.80
C PHE A 8 22.78 -1.93 -4.07
N MET A 9 21.48 -2.09 -3.87
CA MET A 9 20.48 -1.04 -3.98
C MET A 9 20.13 -0.62 -2.56
N ASP A 10 20.26 0.67 -2.26
CA ASP A 10 19.75 1.22 -1.01
C ASP A 10 18.23 1.42 -1.12
N THR A 11 17.49 0.57 -0.43
CA THR A 11 16.02 0.57 -0.41
C THR A 11 15.43 1.39 0.73
N SER A 12 16.25 2.02 1.58
CA SER A 12 15.79 2.82 2.72
C SER A 12 14.73 3.85 2.35
N PHE A 13 14.92 4.53 1.22
CA PHE A 13 14.08 5.66 0.80
C PHE A 13 12.82 5.26 0.00
N ARG A 14 12.57 3.96 -0.17
CA ARG A 14 11.35 3.44 -0.83
C ARG A 14 10.80 2.22 -0.11
N ASP A 15 11.43 1.05 -0.25
CA ASP A 15 10.91 -0.19 0.34
C ASP A 15 11.00 -0.21 1.86
N GLY A 16 12.02 0.44 2.45
CA GLY A 16 12.12 0.65 3.89
C GLY A 16 10.95 1.47 4.43
N PHE A 17 10.68 2.63 3.82
CA PHE A 17 9.48 3.44 4.13
C PHE A 17 8.18 2.68 3.93
N GLN A 18 8.07 1.92 2.85
CA GLN A 18 6.90 1.12 2.55
C GLN A 18 6.66 0.05 3.61
N SER A 19 7.73 -0.60 4.05
CA SER A 19 7.68 -1.69 5.03
C SER A 19 7.33 -1.19 6.42
N VAL A 20 7.90 -0.07 6.87
CA VAL A 20 7.66 0.43 8.23
C VAL A 20 6.47 1.38 8.33
N PHE A 21 6.36 2.33 7.41
CA PHE A 21 5.44 3.47 7.52
C PHE A 21 4.30 3.43 6.50
N GLY A 22 4.16 2.34 5.74
CA GLY A 22 3.24 2.29 4.61
C GLY A 22 3.55 3.34 3.54
N ALA A 23 4.83 3.69 3.39
CA ALA A 23 5.39 4.69 2.47
C ALA A 23 4.97 6.15 2.77
N ARG A 24 4.48 6.41 3.99
CA ARG A 24 4.00 7.74 4.43
C ARG A 24 5.13 8.53 5.09
N VAL A 25 6.03 9.05 4.26
CA VAL A 25 7.17 9.88 4.69
C VAL A 25 7.18 11.15 3.84
N PHE A 26 7.33 12.32 4.45
CA PHE A 26 7.46 13.57 3.72
C PHE A 26 8.78 13.64 2.97
N THR A 27 8.77 14.28 1.80
CA THR A 27 9.98 14.40 0.99
C THR A 27 11.07 15.17 1.71
N ASP A 28 10.73 16.30 2.30
CA ASP A 28 11.67 17.18 3.02
C ASP A 28 12.36 16.49 4.20
N ASP A 29 11.66 15.56 4.86
CA ASP A 29 12.17 14.90 6.06
C ASP A 29 13.39 14.01 5.78
N PHE A 30 13.46 13.36 4.60
CA PHE A 30 14.54 12.39 4.31
C PHE A 30 15.65 12.90 3.40
N LEU A 31 15.51 14.06 2.74
CA LEU A 31 16.55 14.57 1.83
C LEU A 31 17.93 14.74 2.50
N PRO A 32 18.05 15.24 3.75
CA PRO A 32 19.36 15.31 4.40
C PRO A 32 20.02 13.93 4.60
N ALA A 33 19.22 12.90 4.89
CA ALA A 33 19.72 11.53 5.01
C ALA A 33 20.11 10.94 3.65
N LEU A 34 19.44 11.34 2.57
CA LEU A 34 19.82 11.00 1.21
C LEU A 34 21.15 11.65 0.81
N GLU A 35 21.37 12.93 1.13
CA GLU A 35 22.64 13.63 0.94
C GLU A 35 23.78 12.90 1.65
N ALA A 36 23.60 12.56 2.93
CA ALA A 36 24.59 11.79 3.69
C ALA A 36 24.89 10.41 3.06
N SER A 37 23.87 9.76 2.47
CA SER A 37 24.06 8.48 1.78
C SER A 37 24.90 8.63 0.49
N VAL A 38 24.73 9.72 -0.25
CA VAL A 38 25.57 10.06 -1.41
C VAL A 38 27.02 10.32 -0.97
N GLU A 39 27.21 11.08 0.11
CA GLU A 39 28.55 11.35 0.67
C GLU A 39 29.26 10.08 1.16
N ALA A 40 28.48 9.08 1.60
CA ALA A 40 28.97 7.76 1.94
C ALA A 40 29.39 6.90 0.74
N GLY A 41 29.14 7.38 -0.49
CA GLY A 41 29.54 6.72 -1.73
C GLY A 41 28.47 5.78 -2.30
N LEU A 42 27.23 5.83 -1.81
CA LEU A 42 26.12 5.07 -2.39
C LEU A 42 25.73 5.70 -3.73
N THR A 43 25.50 4.83 -4.71
CA THR A 43 25.21 5.24 -6.11
C THR A 43 23.95 4.59 -6.68
N HIS A 44 23.35 3.63 -5.98
CA HIS A 44 22.16 2.90 -6.40
C HIS A 44 21.09 3.09 -5.35
N PHE A 45 20.02 3.80 -5.70
CA PHE A 45 18.95 4.13 -4.79
C PHE A 45 17.61 3.72 -5.36
N GLU A 46 16.78 3.13 -4.53
CA GLU A 46 15.39 2.93 -4.87
C GLU A 46 14.61 4.20 -4.52
N ALA A 47 14.16 4.91 -5.55
CA ALA A 47 13.77 6.32 -5.46
C ALA A 47 12.27 6.55 -5.74
N GLY A 48 11.45 5.50 -5.83
CA GLY A 48 10.02 5.64 -6.07
C GLY A 48 9.32 4.39 -6.59
N GLY A 49 8.16 4.58 -7.22
CA GLY A 49 7.27 3.49 -7.61
C GLY A 49 6.67 2.74 -6.42
N GLY A 50 6.23 1.51 -6.63
CA GLY A 50 5.53 0.72 -5.60
C GLY A 50 4.37 1.50 -4.97
N ALA A 51 4.19 1.40 -3.66
CA ALA A 51 3.21 2.22 -2.94
C ALA A 51 3.67 3.67 -2.73
N ARG A 52 4.96 3.97 -2.90
CA ARG A 52 5.52 5.30 -2.66
C ARG A 52 4.99 6.35 -3.65
N PHE A 53 4.72 5.94 -4.90
CA PHE A 53 4.08 6.82 -5.86
C PHE A 53 2.70 7.30 -5.36
N GLN A 54 1.85 6.36 -4.97
CA GLN A 54 0.48 6.66 -4.54
C GLN A 54 0.42 7.32 -3.16
N SER A 55 1.28 6.90 -2.22
CA SER A 55 1.25 7.41 -0.85
C SER A 55 1.49 8.92 -0.77
N LEU A 56 2.29 9.47 -1.69
CA LEU A 56 2.55 10.90 -1.79
C LEU A 56 1.27 11.69 -2.04
N PHE A 57 0.47 11.26 -3.01
CA PHE A 57 -0.82 11.88 -3.31
C PHE A 57 -1.88 11.57 -2.24
N PHE A 58 -1.93 10.33 -1.75
CA PHE A 58 -3.01 9.87 -0.88
C PHE A 58 -2.89 10.38 0.56
N TYR A 59 -1.65 10.52 1.04
CA TYR A 59 -1.37 10.66 2.47
C TYR A 59 -0.33 11.74 2.81
N CYS A 60 0.46 12.21 1.84
CA CYS A 60 1.44 13.28 2.08
C CYS A 60 0.99 14.63 1.51
N GLY A 61 0.07 14.66 0.55
CA GLY A 61 -0.27 15.89 -0.16
C GLY A 61 0.90 16.42 -1.01
N GLU A 62 1.76 15.52 -1.48
CA GLU A 62 2.97 15.82 -2.24
C GLU A 62 2.89 15.21 -3.64
N SER A 63 3.62 15.78 -4.61
CA SER A 63 3.74 15.20 -5.95
C SER A 63 4.85 14.15 -5.98
N ALA A 64 4.53 12.95 -6.46
CA ALA A 64 5.54 11.92 -6.70
C ALA A 64 6.57 12.32 -7.76
N PHE A 65 6.18 13.15 -8.72
CA PHE A 65 7.09 13.63 -9.76
C PHE A 65 8.09 14.65 -9.21
N ASP A 66 7.61 15.61 -8.39
CA ASP A 66 8.49 16.57 -7.69
C ASP A 66 9.48 15.83 -6.78
N MET A 67 9.01 14.83 -6.03
CA MET A 67 9.87 14.00 -5.19
C MET A 67 10.97 13.31 -6.01
N MET A 68 10.64 12.71 -7.17
CA MET A 68 11.63 12.09 -8.04
C MET A 68 12.65 13.10 -8.60
N ASP A 69 12.21 14.27 -9.03
CA ASP A 69 13.08 15.33 -9.53
C ASP A 69 14.06 15.83 -8.45
N ARG A 70 13.56 16.00 -7.22
CA ARG A 70 14.36 16.41 -6.05
C ARG A 70 15.33 15.31 -5.62
N PHE A 71 14.91 14.04 -5.65
CA PHE A 71 15.78 12.89 -5.41
C PHE A 71 16.94 12.86 -6.42
N ARG A 72 16.64 13.07 -7.70
CA ARG A 72 17.66 13.18 -8.76
C ARG A 72 18.58 14.39 -8.56
N ALA A 73 18.04 15.54 -8.15
CA ALA A 73 18.85 16.73 -7.89
C ALA A 73 19.88 16.49 -6.77
N VAL A 74 19.48 15.81 -5.69
CA VAL A 74 20.37 15.45 -4.58
C VAL A 74 21.42 14.41 -4.97
N THR A 75 21.00 13.36 -5.68
CA THR A 75 21.88 12.22 -6.01
C THR A 75 22.80 12.48 -7.21
N GLY A 76 22.51 13.51 -8.00
CA GLY A 76 23.26 13.84 -9.20
C GLY A 76 22.93 12.93 -10.40
N PRO A 77 23.49 13.24 -11.59
CA PRO A 77 23.12 12.58 -12.84
C PRO A 77 23.60 11.13 -12.95
N ASP A 78 24.66 10.76 -12.24
CA ASP A 78 25.32 9.45 -12.37
C ASP A 78 24.70 8.37 -11.48
N ALA A 79 23.85 8.75 -10.52
CA ALA A 79 23.17 7.80 -9.65
C ALA A 79 22.20 6.90 -10.45
N ASN A 80 22.18 5.62 -10.14
CA ASN A 80 21.15 4.71 -10.62
C ASN A 80 19.92 4.83 -9.73
N LEU A 81 18.90 5.53 -10.23
CA LEU A 81 17.61 5.62 -9.56
C LEU A 81 16.69 4.54 -10.08
N GLN A 82 16.24 3.67 -9.19
CA GLN A 82 15.34 2.58 -9.52
C GLN A 82 13.94 2.82 -8.94
N THR A 83 12.93 2.43 -9.70
CA THR A 83 11.54 2.33 -9.20
C THR A 83 11.01 0.91 -9.37
N LEU A 84 9.95 0.59 -8.61
CA LEU A 84 9.25 -0.69 -8.71
C LEU A 84 7.93 -0.53 -9.48
N ALA A 85 7.74 -1.34 -10.52
CA ALA A 85 6.51 -1.42 -11.31
C ALA A 85 5.94 -2.85 -11.34
N ARG A 86 4.61 -2.95 -11.48
CA ARG A 86 3.82 -4.18 -11.40
C ARG A 86 3.24 -4.59 -12.75
N GLY A 87 4.06 -4.94 -13.74
CA GLY A 87 3.58 -5.41 -15.04
C GLY A 87 2.49 -4.51 -15.61
N ILE A 88 1.29 -5.06 -15.77
CA ILE A 88 0.10 -4.38 -16.29
C ILE A 88 -0.53 -3.34 -15.34
N ASN A 89 -0.23 -3.38 -14.03
CA ASN A 89 -0.71 -2.39 -13.06
C ASN A 89 0.25 -1.20 -12.91
N VAL A 90 1.49 -1.28 -13.42
CA VAL A 90 2.54 -0.28 -13.20
C VAL A 90 2.64 0.15 -11.72
N VAL A 91 2.29 1.39 -11.38
CA VAL A 91 2.23 1.93 -10.01
C VAL A 91 0.80 2.17 -9.50
N ALA A 92 -0.22 1.70 -10.22
CA ALA A 92 -1.63 1.77 -9.84
C ALA A 92 -2.11 0.56 -9.02
N LEU A 93 -3.28 0.66 -8.37
CA LEU A 93 -3.90 -0.46 -7.65
C LEU A 93 -4.62 -1.43 -8.59
N SER A 94 -5.13 -0.93 -9.71
CA SER A 94 -5.84 -1.64 -10.76
C SER A 94 -4.96 -1.78 -12.02
N GLN A 95 -5.34 -2.70 -12.90
CA GLN A 95 -4.69 -2.87 -14.20
C GLN A 95 -4.87 -1.61 -15.04
N GLN A 96 -3.84 -1.24 -15.79
CA GLN A 96 -3.82 -0.02 -16.57
C GLN A 96 -3.86 -0.33 -18.07
N PRO A 97 -4.62 0.45 -18.86
CA PRO A 97 -4.64 0.29 -20.31
C PRO A 97 -3.29 0.66 -20.93
N ARG A 98 -3.08 0.20 -22.17
CA ARG A 98 -1.79 0.29 -22.88
C ARG A 98 -1.26 1.72 -23.02
N ASP A 99 -2.15 2.70 -23.18
CA ASP A 99 -1.77 4.12 -23.27
C ASP A 99 -1.25 4.67 -21.93
N ILE A 100 -1.79 4.23 -20.81
CA ILE A 100 -1.29 4.59 -19.46
C ILE A 100 0.01 3.86 -19.12
N ILE A 101 0.18 2.60 -19.54
CA ILE A 101 1.44 1.87 -19.35
C ILE A 101 2.59 2.53 -20.13
N ASP A 102 2.35 3.00 -21.36
CA ASP A 102 3.34 3.79 -22.12
C ASP A 102 3.66 5.10 -21.39
N LEU A 103 2.63 5.81 -20.92
CA LEU A 103 2.77 7.07 -20.21
C LEU A 103 3.59 6.92 -18.91
N HIS A 104 3.44 5.81 -18.18
CA HIS A 104 4.25 5.50 -17.00
C HIS A 104 5.76 5.52 -17.32
N ALA A 105 6.18 4.76 -18.33
CA ALA A 105 7.60 4.68 -18.71
C ALA A 105 8.11 6.05 -19.19
N LYS A 106 7.32 6.76 -20.01
CA LYS A 106 7.64 8.11 -20.50
C LYS A 106 7.85 9.10 -19.35
N MET A 107 6.92 9.12 -18.38
CA MET A 107 6.98 10.05 -17.25
C MET A 107 8.13 9.71 -16.31
N PHE A 108 8.35 8.44 -15.99
CA PHE A 108 9.45 8.07 -15.10
C PHE A 108 10.81 8.39 -15.73
N LYS A 109 10.95 8.23 -17.06
CA LYS A 109 12.14 8.70 -17.78
C LYS A 109 12.30 10.21 -17.68
N LYS A 110 11.22 10.97 -17.88
CA LYS A 110 11.20 12.45 -17.79
C LYS A 110 11.68 12.92 -16.42
N HIS A 111 11.24 12.27 -15.35
CA HIS A 111 11.56 12.60 -13.95
C HIS A 111 12.82 11.88 -13.43
N GLY A 112 13.77 11.61 -14.33
CA GLY A 112 15.13 11.23 -13.96
C GLY A 112 15.30 9.80 -13.45
N ILE A 113 14.33 8.89 -13.61
CA ILE A 113 14.52 7.47 -13.27
C ILE A 113 15.47 6.81 -14.28
N THR A 114 16.35 5.95 -13.78
CA THR A 114 17.31 5.18 -14.58
C THR A 114 16.76 3.79 -14.91
N THR A 115 16.24 3.11 -13.89
CA THR A 115 15.88 1.70 -13.94
C THR A 115 14.43 1.51 -13.48
N ILE A 116 13.66 0.69 -14.18
CA ILE A 116 12.37 0.21 -13.69
C ILE A 116 12.49 -1.30 -13.46
N ARG A 117 12.39 -1.68 -12.19
CA ARG A 117 12.26 -3.07 -11.76
C ARG A 117 10.81 -3.49 -11.95
N ASN A 118 10.55 -4.39 -12.88
CA ASN A 118 9.21 -4.72 -13.34
C ASN A 118 8.90 -6.19 -13.04
N PHE A 119 7.83 -6.44 -12.29
CA PHE A 119 7.43 -7.78 -11.88
C PHE A 119 5.95 -8.05 -12.10
N ASP A 120 5.62 -9.33 -12.22
CA ASP A 120 4.25 -9.82 -12.17
C ASP A 120 4.10 -10.74 -10.97
N ALA A 121 3.02 -10.56 -10.19
CA ALA A 121 2.79 -11.32 -8.97
C ALA A 121 2.41 -12.78 -9.24
N LEU A 122 1.99 -13.12 -10.46
CA LEU A 122 1.64 -14.47 -10.87
C LEU A 122 2.79 -15.15 -11.64
N ASN A 123 3.92 -14.46 -11.86
CA ASN A 123 4.97 -14.88 -12.79
C ASN A 123 4.42 -15.24 -14.19
N ASP A 124 3.41 -14.49 -14.65
CA ASP A 124 2.87 -14.57 -16.00
C ASP A 124 3.62 -13.59 -16.91
N ASN A 125 4.51 -14.11 -17.76
CA ASN A 125 5.35 -13.28 -18.63
C ASN A 125 4.55 -12.39 -19.58
N ARG A 126 3.30 -12.78 -19.93
CA ARG A 126 2.42 -11.96 -20.79
C ARG A 126 2.16 -10.58 -20.18
N ASN A 127 2.05 -10.52 -18.86
CA ASN A 127 1.85 -9.25 -18.12
C ASN A 127 3.09 -8.34 -18.12
N LEU A 128 4.26 -8.88 -18.53
CA LEU A 128 5.52 -8.14 -18.60
C LEU A 128 5.90 -7.72 -20.01
N GLU A 129 5.27 -8.29 -21.04
CA GLU A 129 5.64 -8.05 -22.44
C GLU A 129 5.51 -6.57 -22.80
N TYR A 130 4.30 -6.03 -22.69
CA TYR A 130 4.05 -4.66 -23.10
C TYR A 130 4.73 -3.64 -22.18
N SER A 131 4.66 -3.84 -20.85
CA SER A 131 5.31 -2.94 -19.90
C SER A 131 6.84 -2.94 -20.07
N GLY A 132 7.46 -4.10 -20.23
CA GLY A 132 8.90 -4.24 -20.47
C GLY A 132 9.35 -3.58 -21.77
N GLU A 133 8.59 -3.77 -22.85
CA GLU A 133 8.86 -3.14 -24.14
C GLU A 133 8.75 -1.61 -24.06
N ARG A 134 7.71 -1.07 -23.39
CA ARG A 134 7.56 0.37 -23.16
C ARG A 134 8.69 0.96 -22.31
N ILE A 135 9.16 0.25 -21.29
CA ILE A 135 10.32 0.67 -20.48
C ILE A 135 11.57 0.83 -21.37
N ALA A 136 11.87 -0.19 -22.17
CA ALA A 136 13.02 -0.14 -23.09
C ALA A 136 12.86 0.93 -24.18
N HIS A 137 11.65 1.08 -24.73
CA HIS A 137 11.32 2.08 -25.76
C HIS A 137 11.67 3.51 -25.32
N HIS A 138 11.35 3.88 -24.08
CA HIS A 138 11.66 5.20 -23.51
C HIS A 138 13.11 5.33 -23.00
N GLY A 139 13.97 4.34 -23.27
CA GLY A 139 15.39 4.38 -22.93
C GLY A 139 15.68 4.25 -21.43
N LEU A 140 14.82 3.52 -20.70
CA LEU A 140 15.04 3.12 -19.32
C LEU A 140 15.66 1.71 -19.28
N HIS A 141 16.42 1.43 -18.22
CA HIS A 141 16.86 0.08 -17.94
C HIS A 141 15.69 -0.75 -17.40
N HIS A 142 15.22 -1.71 -18.18
CA HIS A 142 14.27 -2.72 -17.70
C HIS A 142 15.01 -3.79 -16.90
N GLN A 143 14.74 -3.85 -15.59
CA GLN A 143 15.12 -4.98 -14.75
C GLN A 143 13.92 -5.91 -14.60
N ILE A 144 13.91 -7.01 -15.35
CA ILE A 144 12.82 -7.98 -15.35
C ILE A 144 12.92 -8.88 -14.12
N VAL A 145 11.78 -9.25 -13.53
CA VAL A 145 11.75 -9.94 -12.24
C VAL A 145 11.11 -11.32 -12.36
N VAL A 146 11.78 -12.32 -11.74
CA VAL A 146 11.14 -13.56 -11.30
C VAL A 146 10.82 -13.41 -9.81
N THR A 147 9.55 -13.42 -9.45
CA THR A 147 9.14 -13.34 -8.03
C THR A 147 9.31 -14.70 -7.36
N VAL A 148 9.83 -14.67 -6.12
CA VAL A 148 10.23 -15.83 -5.33
C VAL A 148 9.51 -15.80 -3.98
N MET A 149 9.14 -16.96 -3.46
CA MET A 149 8.72 -17.19 -2.07
C MET A 149 8.90 -18.68 -1.72
N ASP A 150 8.76 -19.04 -0.46
CA ASP A 150 8.49 -20.43 -0.09
C ASP A 150 7.00 -20.64 0.17
N LEU A 151 6.53 -21.85 -0.15
CA LEU A 151 5.17 -22.25 0.15
C LEU A 151 5.03 -22.55 1.65
N PRO A 152 3.81 -22.38 2.21
CA PRO A 152 3.48 -22.91 3.52
C PRO A 152 3.85 -24.39 3.65
N PRO A 153 4.11 -24.90 4.88
CA PRO A 153 4.30 -26.33 5.10
C PRO A 153 3.18 -27.16 4.46
N GLU A 154 3.54 -28.35 3.97
CA GLU A 154 2.62 -29.31 3.34
C GLU A 154 2.00 -28.85 2.01
N CYS A 155 2.37 -27.67 1.49
CA CYS A 155 2.03 -27.24 0.13
C CYS A 155 3.12 -27.65 -0.87
N GLU A 156 2.70 -28.15 -2.02
CA GLU A 156 3.57 -28.60 -3.11
C GLU A 156 3.01 -28.20 -4.48
N GLY A 157 3.83 -28.32 -5.54
CA GLY A 157 3.41 -28.12 -6.93
C GLY A 157 3.97 -26.87 -7.63
N SER A 158 4.60 -25.95 -6.91
CA SER A 158 5.25 -24.75 -7.46
C SER A 158 6.35 -24.21 -6.54
N HIS A 159 7.01 -23.11 -6.91
CA HIS A 159 8.04 -22.43 -6.10
C HIS A 159 9.24 -23.29 -5.69
N THR A 160 9.59 -24.32 -6.46
CA THR A 160 10.90 -24.99 -6.37
C THR A 160 11.97 -24.20 -7.12
N SER A 161 13.25 -24.54 -6.96
CA SER A 161 14.32 -23.95 -7.77
C SER A 161 14.07 -24.19 -9.27
N GLU A 162 13.64 -25.40 -9.64
CA GLU A 162 13.31 -25.77 -11.03
C GLU A 162 12.15 -24.95 -11.57
N PHE A 163 11.13 -24.68 -10.75
CA PHE A 163 10.03 -23.79 -11.14
C PHE A 163 10.53 -22.40 -11.51
N TYR A 164 11.42 -21.80 -10.71
CA TYR A 164 11.96 -20.47 -11.00
C TYR A 164 12.88 -20.45 -12.22
N LEU A 165 13.67 -21.51 -12.42
CA LEU A 165 14.48 -21.66 -13.63
C LEU A 165 13.61 -21.82 -14.88
N ASP A 166 12.47 -22.48 -14.77
CA ASP A 166 11.49 -22.56 -15.87
C ASP A 166 10.83 -21.21 -16.16
N ARG A 167 10.50 -20.41 -15.14
CA ARG A 167 10.04 -19.02 -15.34
C ARG A 167 11.09 -18.16 -16.03
N LEU A 168 12.35 -18.25 -15.59
CA LEU A 168 13.48 -17.60 -16.24
C LEU A 168 13.60 -18.06 -17.70
N LYS A 169 13.53 -19.36 -17.95
CA LYS A 169 13.58 -19.89 -19.32
C LYS A 169 12.49 -19.25 -20.20
N GLY A 170 11.26 -19.15 -19.69
CA GLY A 170 10.17 -18.48 -20.41
C GLY A 170 10.44 -17.00 -20.71
N ILE A 171 11.23 -16.31 -19.87
CA ILE A 171 11.70 -14.94 -20.14
C ILE A 171 12.75 -14.95 -21.25
N LEU A 172 13.74 -15.86 -21.17
CA LEU A 172 14.82 -15.97 -22.17
C LEU A 172 14.32 -16.39 -23.55
N ASP A 173 13.26 -17.20 -23.60
CA ASP A 173 12.61 -17.65 -24.83
C ASP A 173 11.62 -16.60 -25.40
N SER A 174 11.42 -15.47 -24.71
CA SER A 174 10.53 -14.38 -25.12
C SER A 174 11.30 -13.22 -25.77
N ASP A 175 10.57 -12.35 -26.49
CA ASP A 175 11.12 -11.13 -27.09
C ASP A 175 11.10 -9.92 -26.13
N ILE A 176 10.87 -10.13 -24.82
CA ILE A 176 10.78 -9.05 -23.85
C ILE A 176 12.17 -8.41 -23.68
N PRO A 177 12.36 -7.13 -24.01
CA PRO A 177 13.67 -6.50 -23.87
C PRO A 177 13.99 -6.29 -22.39
N TYR A 178 15.12 -6.79 -21.89
CA TYR A 178 15.59 -6.56 -20.53
C TYR A 178 17.09 -6.25 -20.49
N HIS A 179 17.52 -5.58 -19.43
CA HIS A 179 18.93 -5.20 -19.21
C HIS A 179 19.55 -5.95 -18.01
N SER A 180 18.73 -6.39 -17.07
CA SER A 180 19.14 -7.19 -15.91
C SER A 180 17.97 -8.03 -15.41
N ILE A 181 18.27 -9.04 -14.61
CA ILE A 181 17.28 -9.99 -14.09
C ILE A 181 17.33 -9.96 -12.57
N CYS A 182 16.18 -9.83 -11.92
CA CYS A 182 16.06 -9.84 -10.47
C CYS A 182 15.23 -11.03 -10.00
N PHE A 183 15.70 -11.71 -8.96
CA PHE A 183 14.92 -12.68 -8.19
C PHE A 183 14.42 -11.99 -6.92
N LYS A 184 13.09 -11.85 -6.77
CA LYS A 184 12.49 -11.01 -5.72
C LYS A 184 11.69 -11.83 -4.73
N ASP A 185 12.23 -12.05 -3.52
CA ASP A 185 11.51 -12.56 -2.36
C ASP A 185 10.91 -11.42 -1.52
N ALA A 186 9.68 -11.02 -1.84
CA ALA A 186 8.99 -9.96 -1.10
C ALA A 186 8.59 -10.37 0.33
N THR A 187 8.69 -11.66 0.67
CA THR A 187 8.19 -12.22 1.93
C THR A 187 9.31 -12.50 2.92
N GLY A 188 10.55 -12.66 2.43
CA GLY A 188 11.69 -13.09 3.25
C GLY A 188 11.55 -14.52 3.76
N THR A 189 10.79 -15.38 3.06
CA THR A 189 10.49 -16.75 3.51
C THR A 189 11.31 -17.81 2.80
N ALA A 190 11.90 -17.49 1.64
CA ALA A 190 12.52 -18.50 0.79
C ALA A 190 13.74 -19.15 1.45
N ASN A 191 13.84 -20.47 1.43
CA ASN A 191 14.99 -21.15 2.00
C ASN A 191 16.31 -20.70 1.32
N PRO A 192 17.38 -20.35 2.08
CA PRO A 192 18.66 -19.94 1.49
C PRO A 192 19.24 -20.93 0.49
N LYS A 193 19.09 -22.24 0.71
CA LYS A 193 19.54 -23.27 -0.25
C LYS A 193 18.81 -23.16 -1.59
N LYS A 194 17.51 -22.85 -1.56
CA LYS A 194 16.69 -22.64 -2.77
C LYS A 194 17.16 -21.39 -3.53
N ILE A 195 17.46 -20.31 -2.80
CA ILE A 195 18.03 -19.10 -3.40
C ILE A 195 19.36 -19.40 -4.09
N TYR A 196 20.28 -20.10 -3.40
CA TYR A 196 21.55 -20.53 -4.00
C TYR A 196 21.32 -21.35 -5.28
N ASP A 197 20.50 -22.39 -5.21
CA ASP A 197 20.26 -23.28 -6.35
C ASP A 197 19.63 -22.56 -7.54
N THR A 198 18.70 -21.65 -7.26
CA THR A 198 18.03 -20.82 -8.28
C THR A 198 19.03 -19.88 -8.96
N LEU A 199 19.84 -19.14 -8.20
CA LEU A 199 20.82 -18.20 -8.76
C LEU A 199 21.95 -18.94 -9.49
N ALA A 200 22.44 -20.05 -8.93
CA ALA A 200 23.48 -20.87 -9.55
C ALA A 200 22.98 -21.54 -10.85
N GLY A 201 21.71 -21.91 -10.90
CA GLY A 201 21.05 -22.38 -12.13
C GLY A 201 20.90 -21.26 -13.14
N ALA A 202 20.38 -20.10 -12.72
CA ALA A 202 20.15 -18.94 -13.56
C ALA A 202 21.45 -18.45 -14.21
N ARG A 203 22.55 -18.41 -13.44
CA ARG A 203 23.88 -18.03 -13.94
C ARG A 203 24.37 -18.92 -15.08
N LYS A 204 23.97 -20.19 -15.13
CA LYS A 204 24.32 -21.12 -16.22
C LYS A 204 23.46 -20.92 -17.47
N MET A 205 22.32 -20.24 -17.35
CA MET A 205 21.37 -20.01 -18.43
C MET A 205 21.61 -18.68 -19.16
N VAL A 206 22.29 -17.74 -18.51
CA VAL A 206 22.54 -16.39 -19.04
C VAL A 206 24.02 -16.17 -19.34
N SER A 207 24.33 -15.16 -20.16
CA SER A 207 25.71 -14.76 -20.42
C SER A 207 26.39 -14.23 -19.16
N GLU A 208 27.73 -14.25 -19.12
CA GLU A 208 28.50 -13.71 -17.99
C GLU A 208 28.23 -12.22 -17.75
N ASP A 209 27.94 -11.46 -18.81
CA ASP A 209 27.64 -10.03 -18.75
C ASP A 209 26.22 -9.72 -18.23
N THR A 210 25.34 -10.72 -18.16
CA THR A 210 23.98 -10.52 -17.64
C THR A 210 24.02 -10.29 -16.13
N VAL A 211 23.58 -9.12 -15.69
CA VAL A 211 23.49 -8.79 -14.26
C VAL A 211 22.35 -9.57 -13.63
N LEU A 212 22.69 -10.41 -12.65
CA LEU A 212 21.70 -11.06 -11.78
C LEU A 212 21.60 -10.32 -10.44
N TRP A 213 20.38 -10.04 -10.02
CA TRP A 213 20.07 -9.29 -8.82
C TRP A 213 19.20 -10.13 -7.88
N PHE A 214 19.38 -9.97 -6.57
CA PHE A 214 18.50 -10.60 -5.58
C PHE A 214 17.91 -9.57 -4.61
N HIS A 215 16.61 -9.67 -4.37
CA HIS A 215 15.91 -8.85 -3.38
C HIS A 215 15.28 -9.78 -2.34
N THR A 216 15.42 -9.44 -1.07
CA THR A 216 14.69 -10.10 0.01
C THR A 216 14.32 -9.15 1.15
N HIS A 217 13.40 -9.59 2.01
CA HIS A 217 13.10 -8.99 3.30
C HIS A 217 13.65 -9.85 4.44
N ASP A 218 13.88 -9.26 5.59
CA ASP A 218 14.41 -9.92 6.79
C ASP A 218 13.30 -10.31 7.78
N THR A 219 12.07 -10.45 7.29
CA THR A 219 10.87 -10.63 8.14
C THR A 219 10.91 -11.92 8.93
N ALA A 220 11.41 -13.00 8.33
CA ALA A 220 11.65 -14.26 9.01
C ALA A 220 13.02 -14.33 9.73
N GLY A 221 13.84 -13.27 9.67
CA GLY A 221 15.17 -13.20 10.28
C GLY A 221 16.24 -14.02 9.55
N ILE A 222 16.03 -14.32 8.27
CA ILE A 222 16.94 -15.12 7.43
C ILE A 222 17.46 -14.36 6.20
N GLY A 223 17.12 -13.08 6.05
CA GLY A 223 17.41 -12.27 4.87
C GLY A 223 18.91 -12.12 4.60
N ILE A 224 19.71 -11.95 5.65
CA ILE A 224 21.18 -11.95 5.56
C ILE A 224 21.70 -13.27 4.97
N SER A 225 21.15 -14.40 5.40
CA SER A 225 21.57 -15.72 4.90
C SER A 225 21.14 -15.95 3.45
N GLN A 226 19.96 -15.45 3.08
CA GLN A 226 19.49 -15.49 1.70
C GLN A 226 20.36 -14.61 0.77
N ASN A 227 20.74 -13.40 1.20
CA ASN A 227 21.64 -12.52 0.45
C ASN A 227 23.01 -13.18 0.24
N LEU A 228 23.58 -13.79 1.29
CA LEU A 228 24.84 -14.53 1.15
C LEU A 228 24.70 -15.70 0.17
N ALA A 229 23.63 -16.49 0.29
CA ALA A 229 23.35 -17.60 -0.62
C ALA A 229 23.16 -17.14 -2.08
N ALA A 230 22.54 -15.98 -2.32
CA ALA A 230 22.41 -15.39 -3.64
C ALA A 230 23.78 -14.98 -4.23
N ILE A 231 24.63 -14.34 -3.42
CA ILE A 231 25.99 -13.95 -3.80
C ILE A 231 26.81 -15.18 -4.18
N GLU A 232 26.80 -16.22 -3.33
CA GLU A 232 27.49 -17.49 -3.59
C GLU A 232 26.92 -18.22 -4.81
N GLY A 233 25.61 -18.06 -5.08
CA GLY A 233 24.94 -18.54 -6.28
C GLY A 233 25.28 -17.74 -7.54
N GLY A 234 26.03 -16.64 -7.43
CA GLY A 234 26.49 -15.84 -8.55
C GLY A 234 25.66 -14.60 -8.84
N ALA A 235 24.93 -14.06 -7.86
CA ALA A 235 24.36 -12.73 -7.96
C ALA A 235 25.47 -11.66 -8.08
N ASP A 236 25.16 -10.58 -8.80
CA ASP A 236 26.03 -9.41 -8.98
C ASP A 236 25.57 -8.24 -8.12
N GLY A 237 24.30 -8.23 -7.71
CA GLY A 237 23.76 -7.25 -6.79
C GLY A 237 22.70 -7.80 -5.84
N ILE A 238 22.56 -7.14 -4.70
CA ILE A 238 21.56 -7.42 -3.67
C ILE A 238 20.83 -6.15 -3.23
N ASP A 239 19.67 -6.27 -2.59
CA ASP A 239 19.01 -5.13 -1.94
C ASP A 239 19.34 -5.11 -0.44
N LEU A 240 19.63 -3.91 0.07
CA LEU A 240 19.95 -3.64 1.47
C LEU A 240 19.28 -2.34 1.92
N ALA A 241 19.10 -2.18 3.22
CA ALA A 241 18.60 -0.95 3.84
C ALA A 241 19.48 -0.54 5.01
N LYS A 242 19.33 0.72 5.44
CA LYS A 242 19.94 1.29 6.64
C LYS A 242 18.98 1.32 7.82
N SER A 243 19.51 1.22 9.03
CA SER A 243 18.79 1.61 10.25
C SER A 243 18.24 3.03 10.10
N PRO A 244 17.00 3.35 10.55
CA PRO A 244 16.10 2.52 11.37
C PRO A 244 15.06 1.70 10.60
N VAL A 245 15.15 1.63 9.27
CA VAL A 245 14.23 0.86 8.41
C VAL A 245 14.95 -0.30 7.69
N SER A 246 15.88 -0.94 8.39
CA SER A 246 16.47 -2.23 8.04
C SER A 246 16.06 -3.30 9.07
N GLY A 247 16.19 -4.58 8.70
CA GLY A 247 15.78 -5.70 9.54
C GLY A 247 14.26 -5.80 9.72
N GLY A 248 13.81 -6.84 10.42
CA GLY A 248 12.38 -7.09 10.64
C GLY A 248 11.61 -7.09 9.34
N THR A 249 10.61 -6.22 9.19
CA THR A 249 9.80 -6.16 7.97
C THR A 249 10.51 -5.61 6.74
N CYS A 250 11.73 -5.09 6.88
CA CYS A 250 12.50 -4.43 5.81
C CYS A 250 13.61 -5.33 5.25
N GLN A 251 14.48 -4.76 4.41
CA GLN A 251 15.64 -5.46 3.84
C GLN A 251 16.74 -5.66 4.89
N PRO A 252 17.66 -6.60 4.66
CA PRO A 252 18.84 -6.76 5.50
C PRO A 252 19.69 -5.49 5.57
N ASP A 253 20.37 -5.32 6.69
CA ASP A 253 21.12 -4.12 7.02
C ASP A 253 22.48 -4.01 6.30
N ILE A 254 22.86 -2.81 5.85
CA ILE A 254 24.12 -2.58 5.11
C ILE A 254 25.35 -2.94 5.95
N LEU A 255 25.48 -2.38 7.15
CA LEU A 255 26.63 -2.63 8.03
C LEU A 255 26.72 -4.12 8.43
N SER A 256 25.57 -4.74 8.67
CA SER A 256 25.47 -6.17 8.96
C SER A 256 25.96 -7.01 7.79
N MET A 257 25.57 -6.68 6.56
CA MET A 257 26.03 -7.37 5.36
C MET A 257 27.54 -7.17 5.13
N MET A 258 28.07 -5.95 5.34
CA MET A 258 29.53 -5.70 5.31
C MET A 258 30.27 -6.61 6.30
N HIS A 259 29.70 -6.85 7.49
CA HIS A 259 30.28 -7.76 8.47
C HIS A 259 30.29 -9.22 7.98
N VAL A 260 29.19 -9.67 7.39
CA VAL A 260 29.05 -11.04 6.87
C VAL A 260 30.04 -11.34 5.75
N LEU A 261 30.39 -10.35 4.92
CA LEU A 261 31.35 -10.54 3.84
C LEU A 261 32.82 -10.56 4.31
N LYS A 262 33.12 -10.29 5.58
CA LYS A 262 34.48 -10.37 6.12
C LYS A 262 35.01 -11.81 6.01
N GLY A 263 36.26 -11.94 5.55
CA GLY A 263 36.89 -13.24 5.32
C GLY A 263 36.42 -13.99 4.06
N THR A 264 35.43 -13.45 3.32
CA THR A 264 35.01 -13.98 2.02
C THR A 264 35.76 -13.31 0.87
N ASP A 265 35.57 -13.83 -0.36
CA ASP A 265 36.06 -13.27 -1.61
C ASP A 265 35.22 -12.08 -2.12
N PHE A 266 34.21 -11.65 -1.37
CA PHE A 266 33.28 -10.58 -1.73
C PHE A 266 33.46 -9.35 -0.84
N THR A 267 33.03 -8.19 -1.34
CA THR A 267 32.98 -6.93 -0.58
C THR A 267 31.91 -5.99 -1.14
N LEU A 268 31.40 -5.06 -0.34
CA LEU A 268 30.57 -3.94 -0.82
C LEU A 268 31.42 -2.72 -1.23
N ASP A 269 32.73 -2.75 -0.94
CA ASP A 269 33.68 -1.67 -1.23
C ASP A 269 33.25 -0.29 -0.70
N LEU A 270 32.83 -0.25 0.57
CA LEU A 270 32.41 0.95 1.27
C LEU A 270 33.23 1.23 2.52
N ASP A 271 33.33 2.51 2.85
CA ASP A 271 33.84 2.99 4.14
C ASP A 271 32.73 2.90 5.20
N TYR A 272 32.91 2.01 6.18
CA TYR A 272 31.90 1.77 7.21
C TYR A 272 31.65 3.01 8.09
N GLU A 273 32.63 3.91 8.26
CA GLU A 273 32.48 5.11 9.08
C GLU A 273 31.54 6.11 8.40
N LYS A 274 31.61 6.20 7.07
CA LYS A 274 30.68 7.03 6.30
C LYS A 274 29.29 6.43 6.24
N VAL A 275 29.19 5.11 6.11
CA VAL A 275 27.88 4.42 6.18
C VAL A 275 27.25 4.68 7.54
N LEU A 276 28.01 4.58 8.64
CA LEU A 276 27.51 4.90 9.98
C LEU A 276 27.00 6.34 10.09
N ALA A 277 27.72 7.32 9.55
CA ALA A 277 27.26 8.71 9.52
C ALA A 277 25.95 8.88 8.72
N ALA A 278 25.79 8.15 7.60
CA ALA A 278 24.55 8.13 6.83
C ALA A 278 23.39 7.46 7.60
N GLU A 279 23.65 6.43 8.39
CA GLU A 279 22.66 5.82 9.29
C GLU A 279 22.24 6.79 10.40
N GLU A 280 23.18 7.48 11.04
CA GLU A 280 22.89 8.47 12.09
C GLU A 280 21.99 9.61 11.57
N ALA A 281 22.32 10.16 10.39
CA ALA A 281 21.50 11.18 9.74
C ALA A 281 20.09 10.66 9.41
N PHE A 282 19.98 9.38 9.05
CA PHE A 282 18.70 8.77 8.73
C PHE A 282 17.85 8.45 9.97
N GLU A 283 18.48 8.02 11.06
CA GLU A 283 17.84 7.86 12.36
C GLU A 283 17.30 9.19 12.90
N GLU A 284 18.06 10.28 12.75
CA GLU A 284 17.61 11.63 13.10
C GLU A 284 16.38 12.04 12.26
N ALA A 285 16.47 11.88 10.93
CA ALA A 285 15.37 12.18 10.01
C ALA A 285 14.06 11.45 10.37
N MET A 286 14.17 10.18 10.76
CA MET A 286 13.01 9.34 11.08
C MET A 286 12.59 9.38 12.56
N SER A 287 13.26 10.18 13.39
CA SER A 287 13.12 10.15 14.85
C SER A 287 11.71 10.43 15.37
N ASP A 288 10.95 11.30 14.68
CA ASP A 288 9.57 11.65 15.03
C ASP A 288 8.52 10.73 14.38
N TYR A 289 8.90 9.81 13.49
CA TYR A 289 7.94 8.88 12.90
C TYR A 289 7.54 7.78 13.90
N PHE A 290 6.25 7.41 13.93
CA PHE A 290 5.77 6.29 14.72
C PHE A 290 6.20 4.97 14.08
N PHE A 291 6.88 4.12 14.83
CA PHE A 291 7.28 2.79 14.40
C PHE A 291 6.33 1.74 14.97
N PRO A 292 5.58 1.00 14.13
CA PRO A 292 4.85 -0.17 14.57
C PRO A 292 5.83 -1.19 15.19
N PRO A 293 5.55 -1.75 16.38
CA PRO A 293 6.46 -2.69 17.03
C PRO A 293 6.84 -3.87 16.13
N GLU A 294 5.87 -4.42 15.41
CA GLU A 294 6.05 -5.54 14.48
C GLU A 294 7.00 -5.22 13.31
N ALA A 295 7.14 -3.94 12.94
CA ALA A 295 8.02 -3.55 11.85
C ALA A 295 9.50 -3.85 12.16
N LYS A 296 9.87 -3.79 13.46
CA LYS A 296 11.23 -4.01 13.96
C LYS A 296 11.48 -5.41 14.50
N MET A 297 10.50 -6.29 14.47
CA MET A 297 10.59 -7.64 15.03
C MET A 297 10.75 -8.68 13.94
N VAL A 298 11.52 -9.73 14.25
CA VAL A 298 11.49 -10.96 13.47
C VAL A 298 10.16 -11.68 13.73
N SER A 299 9.52 -12.14 12.65
CA SER A 299 8.29 -12.93 12.68
C SER A 299 8.54 -14.31 12.04
N PRO A 300 9.01 -15.31 12.81
CA PRO A 300 9.30 -16.64 12.26
C PRO A 300 8.04 -17.34 11.70
N THR A 301 6.87 -17.00 12.25
CA THR A 301 5.58 -17.56 11.82
C THR A 301 5.20 -17.20 10.40
N ILE A 302 5.84 -16.20 9.80
CA ILE A 302 5.59 -15.81 8.41
C ILE A 302 6.05 -16.87 7.40
N THR A 303 6.95 -17.77 7.81
CA THR A 303 7.30 -18.97 7.02
C THR A 303 6.15 -19.96 6.88
N LEU A 304 5.12 -19.85 7.72
CA LEU A 304 3.91 -20.69 7.67
C LEU A 304 2.83 -20.08 6.77
N SER A 305 2.96 -18.81 6.40
CA SER A 305 2.02 -18.09 5.55
C SER A 305 2.76 -16.89 4.94
N PRO A 306 3.14 -16.96 3.65
CA PRO A 306 4.03 -15.99 3.04
C PRO A 306 3.35 -14.62 2.95
N MET A 307 3.53 -13.76 3.95
CA MET A 307 3.04 -12.39 3.96
C MET A 307 4.24 -11.45 3.84
N PRO A 308 4.27 -10.53 2.86
CA PRO A 308 5.28 -9.49 2.78
C PRO A 308 5.34 -8.60 4.02
N GLY A 309 6.54 -8.16 4.39
CA GLY A 309 6.74 -7.28 5.55
C GLY A 309 5.86 -6.01 5.51
N GLY A 310 5.84 -5.29 4.40
CA GLY A 310 4.97 -4.10 4.26
C GLY A 310 3.47 -4.40 4.22
N ALA A 311 3.07 -5.61 3.83
CA ALA A 311 1.67 -6.03 3.94
C ALA A 311 1.32 -6.36 5.39
N LEU A 312 2.24 -6.99 6.13
CA LEU A 312 2.11 -7.27 7.56
C LEU A 312 1.84 -5.99 8.34
N THR A 313 2.72 -4.99 8.25
CA THR A 313 2.59 -3.73 9.00
C THR A 313 1.33 -2.95 8.62
N ALA A 314 1.04 -2.83 7.32
CA ALA A 314 -0.14 -2.11 6.86
C ALA A 314 -1.44 -2.76 7.38
N ASN A 315 -1.51 -4.10 7.35
CA ASN A 315 -2.69 -4.82 7.79
C ASN A 315 -2.86 -4.80 9.30
N THR A 316 -1.79 -4.99 10.09
CA THR A 316 -1.88 -4.89 11.55
C THR A 316 -2.22 -3.48 12.01
N MET A 317 -1.69 -2.44 11.37
CA MET A 317 -2.04 -1.05 11.66
C MET A 317 -3.52 -0.80 11.44
N MET A 318 -4.06 -1.21 10.31
CA MET A 318 -5.48 -1.00 10.02
C MET A 318 -6.40 -1.91 10.86
N MET A 319 -5.96 -3.12 11.21
CA MET A 319 -6.70 -3.94 12.18
C MET A 319 -6.74 -3.30 13.58
N ARG A 320 -5.75 -2.46 13.95
CA ARG A 320 -5.85 -1.63 15.17
C ARG A 320 -6.87 -0.53 15.01
N ASP A 321 -6.84 0.19 13.88
CA ASP A 321 -7.77 1.29 13.60
C ASP A 321 -9.25 0.81 13.63
N THR A 322 -9.49 -0.46 13.28
CA THR A 322 -10.82 -1.07 13.26
C THR A 322 -11.13 -1.95 14.47
N ASN A 323 -10.26 -2.05 15.49
CA ASN A 323 -10.43 -2.92 16.67
C ASN A 323 -10.61 -4.42 16.35
N THR A 324 -9.90 -4.91 15.33
CA THR A 324 -9.97 -6.30 14.84
C THR A 324 -8.66 -7.07 14.99
N LEU A 325 -7.60 -6.46 15.56
CA LEU A 325 -6.26 -7.06 15.66
C LEU A 325 -6.23 -8.45 16.34
N GLN A 326 -7.17 -8.73 17.26
CA GLN A 326 -7.33 -10.03 17.91
C GLN A 326 -7.54 -11.20 16.92
N TYR A 327 -8.05 -10.93 15.72
CA TYR A 327 -8.25 -11.96 14.69
C TYR A 327 -6.97 -12.30 13.93
N TYR A 328 -5.94 -11.46 13.98
CA TYR A 328 -4.72 -11.59 13.17
C TYR A 328 -4.09 -13.00 13.21
N PRO A 329 -3.93 -13.67 14.38
CA PRO A 329 -3.37 -15.03 14.42
C PRO A 329 -4.19 -16.05 13.63
N ALA A 330 -5.52 -15.93 13.66
CA ALA A 330 -6.41 -16.81 12.89
C ALA A 330 -6.34 -16.51 11.38
N VAL A 331 -6.23 -15.23 11.02
CA VAL A 331 -6.12 -14.79 9.62
C VAL A 331 -4.84 -15.30 8.97
N ILE A 332 -3.70 -15.17 9.66
CA ILE A 332 -2.41 -15.68 9.15
C ILE A 332 -2.43 -17.20 9.00
N LYS A 333 -3.10 -17.91 9.91
CA LYS A 333 -3.26 -19.38 9.78
C LYS A 333 -4.12 -19.75 8.57
N GLU A 334 -5.23 -19.05 8.37
CA GLU A 334 -6.16 -19.29 7.26
C GLU A 334 -5.55 -18.97 5.89
N MET A 335 -4.63 -18.01 5.84
CA MET A 335 -3.97 -17.59 4.61
C MET A 335 -3.20 -18.73 3.92
N ALA A 336 -2.68 -19.72 4.66
CA ALA A 336 -2.06 -20.90 4.05
C ALA A 336 -3.01 -21.67 3.13
N GLU A 337 -4.28 -21.82 3.52
CA GLU A 337 -5.29 -22.46 2.69
C GLU A 337 -5.67 -21.60 1.49
N VAL A 338 -5.83 -20.29 1.70
CA VAL A 338 -6.15 -19.35 0.63
C VAL A 338 -5.06 -19.34 -0.45
N VAL A 339 -3.78 -19.35 -0.06
CA VAL A 339 -2.65 -19.47 -1.00
C VAL A 339 -2.70 -20.79 -1.78
N ARG A 340 -2.94 -21.91 -1.07
CA ARG A 340 -2.98 -23.25 -1.65
C ARG A 340 -4.10 -23.41 -2.68
N LEU A 341 -5.30 -22.90 -2.37
CA LEU A 341 -6.46 -23.01 -3.25
C LEU A 341 -6.48 -21.94 -4.35
N GLY A 342 -5.72 -20.86 -4.20
CA GLY A 342 -5.64 -19.74 -5.14
C GLY A 342 -4.68 -19.91 -6.31
N GLY A 343 -4.02 -21.07 -6.43
CA GLY A 343 -3.10 -21.36 -7.55
C GLY A 343 -1.67 -20.85 -7.34
N PHE A 344 -1.27 -20.59 -6.10
CA PHE A 344 0.10 -20.23 -5.71
C PHE A 344 0.69 -18.99 -6.39
N GLY A 345 -0.10 -17.94 -6.67
CA GLY A 345 0.49 -16.63 -7.01
C GLY A 345 1.48 -16.17 -5.94
N SER A 346 2.61 -15.59 -6.34
CA SER A 346 3.60 -15.05 -5.41
C SER A 346 2.95 -14.01 -4.50
N SER A 347 3.14 -14.16 -3.20
CA SER A 347 2.59 -13.21 -2.24
C SER A 347 3.40 -11.92 -2.26
N VAL A 348 3.02 -11.05 -3.18
CA VAL A 348 3.50 -9.69 -3.38
C VAL A 348 2.30 -8.85 -3.84
N THR A 349 2.36 -7.52 -3.76
CA THR A 349 1.22 -6.69 -4.17
C THR A 349 0.90 -6.88 -5.66
N PRO A 350 -0.38 -7.08 -6.05
CA PRO A 350 -1.58 -7.00 -5.21
C PRO A 350 -2.02 -8.34 -4.57
N VAL A 351 -1.48 -9.47 -5.04
CA VAL A 351 -1.85 -10.83 -4.61
C VAL A 351 -1.76 -11.05 -3.09
N SER A 352 -0.73 -10.52 -2.42
CA SER A 352 -0.61 -10.62 -0.96
C SER A 352 -1.80 -10.02 -0.21
N GLN A 353 -2.39 -8.94 -0.75
CA GLN A 353 -3.59 -8.34 -0.18
C GLN A 353 -4.83 -9.19 -0.45
N PHE A 354 -4.93 -9.79 -1.65
CA PHE A 354 -6.04 -10.67 -1.99
C PHE A 354 -6.09 -11.88 -1.04
N TYR A 355 -4.93 -12.48 -0.78
CA TYR A 355 -4.81 -13.58 0.18
C TYR A 355 -5.19 -13.17 1.60
N PHE A 356 -4.67 -12.04 2.07
CA PHE A 356 -5.00 -11.55 3.42
C PHE A 356 -6.50 -11.24 3.57
N GLN A 357 -7.09 -10.54 2.61
CA GLN A 357 -8.47 -10.11 2.66
C GLN A 357 -9.42 -11.31 2.56
N GLN A 358 -9.15 -12.27 1.68
CA GLN A 358 -9.93 -13.50 1.62
C GLN A 358 -9.81 -14.30 2.94
N ALA A 359 -8.61 -14.41 3.51
CA ALA A 359 -8.40 -15.07 4.80
C ALA A 359 -9.14 -14.34 5.93
N TYR A 360 -9.16 -13.00 5.92
CA TYR A 360 -9.90 -12.20 6.87
C TYR A 360 -11.41 -12.44 6.78
N LEU A 361 -11.97 -12.48 5.57
CA LEU A 361 -13.38 -12.81 5.36
C LEU A 361 -13.70 -14.23 5.82
N ASN A 362 -12.83 -15.21 5.53
CA ASN A 362 -13.00 -16.59 6.00
C ASN A 362 -13.06 -16.68 7.53
N VAL A 363 -12.24 -15.91 8.24
CA VAL A 363 -12.20 -15.87 9.71
C VAL A 363 -13.40 -15.13 10.31
N THR A 364 -13.79 -14.00 9.72
CA THR A 364 -14.79 -13.10 10.32
C THR A 364 -16.22 -13.39 9.88
N GLN A 365 -16.43 -13.86 8.65
CA GLN A 365 -17.76 -14.12 8.07
C GLN A 365 -18.03 -15.62 7.85
N GLY A 366 -17.00 -16.45 7.96
CA GLY A 366 -17.07 -17.88 7.77
C GLY A 366 -16.44 -18.31 6.45
N LYS A 367 -15.78 -19.45 6.49
CA LYS A 367 -14.94 -19.97 5.43
C LYS A 367 -15.66 -20.05 4.08
N TRP A 368 -15.09 -19.40 3.06
CA TRP A 368 -15.54 -19.43 1.67
C TRP A 368 -17.01 -19.01 1.44
N LYS A 369 -17.66 -18.38 2.43
CA LYS A 369 -19.02 -17.87 2.27
C LYS A 369 -19.07 -16.66 1.34
N VAL A 370 -18.07 -15.79 1.46
CA VAL A 370 -17.92 -14.59 0.65
C VAL A 370 -16.57 -14.63 -0.04
N ILE A 371 -16.59 -14.59 -1.37
CA ILE A 371 -15.40 -14.43 -2.20
C ILE A 371 -15.06 -12.95 -2.26
N ASN A 372 -13.84 -12.62 -1.84
CA ASN A 372 -13.25 -11.32 -2.08
C ASN A 372 -13.18 -11.07 -3.59
N PRO A 373 -13.73 -9.96 -4.12
CA PRO A 373 -13.78 -9.73 -5.56
C PRO A 373 -12.42 -9.75 -6.25
N ASN A 374 -11.37 -9.25 -5.61
CA ASN A 374 -10.04 -9.24 -6.21
C ASN A 374 -9.40 -10.62 -6.22
N TYR A 375 -9.54 -11.37 -5.12
CA TYR A 375 -9.15 -12.79 -5.09
C TYR A 375 -9.91 -13.60 -6.14
N GLY A 376 -11.22 -13.39 -6.25
CA GLY A 376 -12.08 -14.02 -7.25
C GLY A 376 -11.65 -13.71 -8.68
N ASN A 377 -11.44 -12.42 -9.00
CA ASN A 377 -10.93 -12.00 -10.31
C ASN A 377 -9.55 -12.63 -10.62
N MET A 378 -8.68 -12.79 -9.63
CA MET A 378 -7.39 -13.47 -9.80
C MET A 378 -7.58 -14.95 -10.16
N VAL A 379 -8.36 -15.71 -9.39
CA VAL A 379 -8.57 -17.14 -9.65
C VAL A 379 -9.38 -17.41 -10.93
N LEU A 380 -10.17 -16.42 -11.38
CA LEU A 380 -10.88 -16.46 -12.66
C LEU A 380 -10.00 -16.05 -13.85
N GLY A 381 -8.75 -15.61 -13.64
CA GLY A 381 -7.80 -15.29 -14.71
C GLY A 381 -7.78 -13.83 -15.17
N TYR A 382 -8.60 -12.96 -14.59
CA TYR A 382 -8.66 -11.55 -14.98
C TYR A 382 -7.40 -10.77 -14.59
N PHE A 383 -6.51 -11.30 -13.74
CA PHE A 383 -5.19 -10.71 -13.42
C PHE A 383 -4.02 -11.37 -14.16
N GLY A 384 -4.29 -12.38 -15.00
CA GLY A 384 -3.27 -13.24 -15.59
C GLY A 384 -3.41 -14.68 -15.10
N ARG A 385 -2.51 -15.54 -15.56
CA ARG A 385 -2.51 -16.98 -15.23
C ARG A 385 -1.75 -17.21 -13.93
N THR A 386 -2.40 -17.86 -12.99
CA THR A 386 -1.74 -18.34 -11.77
C THR A 386 -0.67 -19.40 -12.09
N PRO A 387 0.37 -19.55 -11.25
CA PRO A 387 1.43 -20.55 -11.44
C PRO A 387 0.95 -21.98 -11.66
N VAL A 388 -0.12 -22.37 -10.97
CA VAL A 388 -0.85 -23.63 -11.22
C VAL A 388 -2.35 -23.34 -11.28
N PRO A 389 -3.17 -24.23 -11.88
CA PRO A 389 -4.62 -24.09 -11.86
C PRO A 389 -5.15 -23.94 -10.41
N PRO A 390 -5.97 -22.93 -10.13
CA PRO A 390 -6.62 -22.80 -8.82
C PRO A 390 -7.60 -23.96 -8.56
N ASP A 391 -8.01 -24.12 -7.31
CA ASP A 391 -8.94 -25.18 -6.94
C ASP A 391 -10.29 -25.04 -7.67
N PRO A 392 -10.81 -26.10 -8.31
CA PRO A 392 -12.04 -26.03 -9.10
C PRO A 392 -13.28 -25.58 -8.32
N GLU A 393 -13.38 -25.90 -7.03
CA GLU A 393 -14.50 -25.47 -6.19
C GLU A 393 -14.42 -23.96 -5.93
N ILE A 394 -13.21 -23.44 -5.68
CA ILE A 394 -13.00 -22.00 -5.50
C ILE A 394 -13.25 -21.22 -6.80
N VAL A 395 -12.82 -21.75 -7.95
CA VAL A 395 -13.13 -21.15 -9.27
C VAL A 395 -14.64 -21.09 -9.49
N LYS A 396 -15.36 -22.17 -9.18
CA LYS A 396 -16.82 -22.21 -9.27
C LYS A 396 -17.49 -21.17 -8.37
N LEU A 397 -17.10 -21.12 -7.09
CA LEU A 397 -17.63 -20.14 -6.13
C LEU A 397 -17.37 -18.70 -6.57
N ALA A 398 -16.15 -18.41 -7.05
CA ALA A 398 -15.79 -17.09 -7.55
C ALA A 398 -16.63 -16.72 -8.78
N SER A 399 -16.84 -17.65 -9.71
CA SER A 399 -17.65 -17.45 -10.91
C SER A 399 -19.11 -17.15 -10.57
N GLU A 400 -19.70 -17.94 -9.67
CA GLU A 400 -21.11 -17.80 -9.24
C GLU A 400 -21.35 -16.52 -8.44
N GLN A 401 -20.46 -16.17 -7.49
CA GLN A 401 -20.66 -15.00 -6.63
C GLN A 401 -20.36 -13.67 -7.34
N LEU A 402 -19.44 -13.66 -8.32
CA LEU A 402 -19.08 -12.46 -9.06
C LEU A 402 -19.84 -12.30 -10.39
N ASP A 403 -20.66 -13.29 -10.76
CA ASP A 403 -21.34 -13.37 -12.06
C ASP A 403 -20.36 -13.18 -13.23
N LYS A 404 -19.25 -13.90 -13.18
CA LYS A 404 -18.16 -13.79 -14.16
C LYS A 404 -17.70 -15.17 -14.65
N PRO A 405 -17.50 -15.35 -15.97
CA PRO A 405 -16.90 -16.58 -16.47
C PRO A 405 -15.40 -16.62 -16.17
N VAL A 406 -14.82 -17.82 -16.26
CA VAL A 406 -13.37 -18.00 -16.33
C VAL A 406 -12.84 -17.31 -17.57
N PHE A 407 -11.75 -16.56 -17.42
CA PHE A 407 -11.12 -15.75 -18.44
C PHE A 407 -9.73 -16.32 -18.77
N THR A 408 -9.44 -16.51 -20.06
CA THR A 408 -8.19 -17.14 -20.53
C THR A 408 -7.35 -16.27 -21.44
N ASP A 409 -7.90 -15.13 -21.86
CA ASP A 409 -7.28 -14.20 -22.81
C ASP A 409 -6.28 -13.27 -22.08
N ASP A 410 -5.90 -12.15 -22.71
CA ASP A 410 -4.99 -11.15 -22.13
C ASP A 410 -5.79 -10.10 -21.34
N PRO A 411 -5.52 -9.90 -20.04
CA PRO A 411 -6.15 -8.84 -19.24
C PRO A 411 -6.01 -7.43 -19.82
N LEU A 412 -4.96 -7.15 -20.61
CA LEU A 412 -4.78 -5.84 -21.23
C LEU A 412 -5.79 -5.54 -22.34
N ASP A 413 -6.35 -6.57 -22.97
CA ASP A 413 -7.19 -6.41 -24.17
C ASP A 413 -8.65 -6.08 -23.84
N ILE A 414 -9.03 -6.12 -22.55
CA ILE A 414 -10.38 -5.78 -22.07
C ILE A 414 -10.48 -4.38 -21.46
N LEU A 415 -9.38 -3.61 -21.46
CA LEU A 415 -9.32 -2.29 -20.84
C LEU A 415 -9.57 -1.18 -21.86
N GLU A 416 -10.51 -0.30 -21.53
CA GLU A 416 -10.74 0.93 -22.29
C GLU A 416 -9.56 1.91 -22.15
N PRO A 417 -9.23 2.71 -23.19
CA PRO A 417 -8.14 3.70 -23.13
C PRO A 417 -8.25 4.65 -21.94
N GLY A 418 -7.15 4.81 -21.21
CA GLY A 418 -7.12 5.57 -19.95
C GLY A 418 -6.89 7.07 -20.16
N VAL A 419 -6.11 7.45 -21.18
CA VAL A 419 -5.78 8.86 -21.47
C VAL A 419 -7.04 9.68 -21.79
N PRO A 420 -7.96 9.25 -22.66
CA PRO A 420 -9.19 9.99 -22.92
C PRO A 420 -10.09 10.12 -21.68
N LYS A 421 -10.19 9.06 -20.87
CA LYS A 421 -10.98 9.05 -19.64
C LYS A 421 -10.43 10.06 -18.63
N ALA A 422 -9.11 10.06 -18.40
CA ALA A 422 -8.46 10.99 -17.49
C ALA A 422 -8.53 12.44 -17.99
N THR A 423 -8.33 12.66 -19.30
CA THR A 423 -8.45 13.98 -19.93
C THR A 423 -9.82 14.60 -19.68
N LYS A 424 -10.89 13.82 -19.89
CA LYS A 424 -12.25 14.28 -19.64
C LYS A 424 -12.47 14.69 -18.18
N ILE A 425 -11.94 13.92 -17.22
CA ILE A 425 -12.05 14.26 -15.78
C ILE A 425 -11.33 15.59 -15.49
N LEU A 426 -10.15 15.83 -16.09
CA LEU A 426 -9.42 17.08 -15.92
C LEU A 426 -10.21 18.26 -16.51
N GLU A 427 -10.73 18.12 -17.73
CA GLU A 427 -11.54 19.15 -18.39
C GLU A 427 -12.83 19.47 -17.62
N GLU A 428 -13.53 18.46 -17.10
CA GLU A 428 -14.76 18.63 -16.31
C GLU A 428 -14.53 19.34 -14.95
N ASN A 429 -13.28 19.36 -14.47
CA ASN A 429 -12.89 19.99 -13.21
C ASN A 429 -12.04 21.25 -13.41
N ASP A 430 -11.95 21.79 -14.65
CA ASP A 430 -11.15 22.97 -15.00
C ASP A 430 -9.66 22.84 -14.60
N LEU A 431 -9.11 21.62 -14.69
CA LEU A 431 -7.72 21.30 -14.38
C LEU A 431 -6.86 21.25 -15.66
N GLU A 432 -5.56 21.53 -15.52
CA GLU A 432 -4.60 21.43 -16.63
C GLU A 432 -4.51 20.00 -17.17
N VAL A 433 -4.65 19.86 -18.49
CA VAL A 433 -4.44 18.59 -19.21
C VAL A 433 -2.96 18.45 -19.55
N SER A 434 -2.20 17.89 -18.60
CA SER A 434 -0.80 17.50 -18.77
C SER A 434 -0.63 15.99 -18.66
N ASP A 435 0.47 15.46 -19.20
CA ASP A 435 0.81 14.04 -19.07
C ASP A 435 0.87 13.60 -17.59
N GLU A 436 1.44 14.45 -16.72
CA GLU A 436 1.49 14.22 -15.28
C GLU A 436 0.09 14.13 -14.66
N ASN A 437 -0.80 15.09 -14.95
CA ASN A 437 -2.15 15.10 -14.39
C ASN A 437 -2.99 13.94 -14.92
N ILE A 438 -2.84 13.60 -16.20
CA ILE A 438 -3.47 12.41 -16.81
C ILE A 438 -3.01 11.15 -16.06
N PHE A 439 -1.71 11.01 -15.83
CA PHE A 439 -1.16 9.86 -15.14
C PHE A 439 -1.58 9.80 -13.66
N ILE A 440 -1.65 10.94 -12.97
CA ILE A 440 -2.18 11.04 -11.60
C ILE A 440 -3.64 10.55 -11.58
N ILE A 441 -4.52 11.06 -12.44
CA ILE A 441 -5.91 10.62 -12.48
C ILE A 441 -6.03 9.12 -12.77
N ALA A 442 -5.26 8.60 -13.73
CA ALA A 442 -5.33 7.18 -14.09
C ALA A 442 -4.84 6.25 -12.98
N SER A 443 -3.75 6.61 -12.29
CA SER A 443 -3.08 5.72 -11.31
C SER A 443 -3.52 5.93 -9.85
N CYS A 444 -4.10 7.09 -9.54
CA CYS A 444 -4.56 7.48 -8.20
C CYS A 444 -6.07 7.70 -8.11
N GLU A 445 -6.79 7.66 -9.23
CA GLU A 445 -8.25 7.76 -9.31
C GLU A 445 -8.79 8.96 -8.51
N GLN A 446 -9.84 8.78 -7.70
CA GLN A 446 -10.46 9.85 -6.93
C GLN A 446 -9.48 10.57 -6.01
N LYS A 447 -8.55 9.84 -5.37
CA LYS A 447 -7.53 10.46 -4.49
C LYS A 447 -6.55 11.33 -5.27
N GLY A 448 -6.27 10.98 -6.53
CA GLY A 448 -5.48 11.81 -7.44
C GLY A 448 -6.22 13.10 -7.78
N LEU A 449 -7.52 13.02 -8.07
CA LEU A 449 -8.36 14.20 -8.31
C LEU A 449 -8.44 15.10 -7.06
N ASP A 450 -8.63 14.51 -5.88
CA ASP A 450 -8.66 15.24 -4.61
C ASP A 450 -7.36 16.03 -4.40
N TYR A 451 -6.21 15.44 -4.73
CA TYR A 451 -4.92 16.13 -4.69
C TYR A 451 -4.86 17.31 -5.66
N LEU A 452 -5.24 17.12 -6.93
CA LEU A 452 -5.20 18.18 -7.94
C LEU A 452 -6.14 19.34 -7.62
N LEU A 453 -7.26 19.06 -6.93
CA LEU A 453 -8.21 20.07 -6.45
C LEU A 453 -7.77 20.76 -5.15
N GLY A 454 -6.64 20.37 -4.55
CA GLY A 454 -6.18 20.91 -3.26
C GLY A 454 -6.94 20.38 -2.04
N ASN A 455 -7.66 19.26 -2.19
CA ASN A 455 -8.46 18.61 -1.14
C ASN A 455 -7.74 17.42 -0.48
N ALA A 456 -6.48 17.14 -0.84
CA ALA A 456 -5.70 16.07 -0.24
C ALA A 456 -5.56 16.25 1.28
N LYS A 457 -5.74 15.16 2.02
CA LYS A 457 -5.57 15.12 3.48
C LYS A 457 -4.31 14.37 3.83
N THR A 458 -3.49 14.95 4.69
CA THR A 458 -2.30 14.27 5.20
C THR A 458 -2.68 13.21 6.23
N ASN A 459 -2.06 12.04 6.15
CA ASN A 459 -2.23 10.94 7.11
C ASN A 459 -0.89 10.27 7.39
N ILE A 460 -0.05 10.95 8.17
CA ILE A 460 1.26 10.47 8.61
C ILE A 460 1.21 10.28 10.13
N ARG A 461 1.78 9.16 10.61
CA ARG A 461 1.81 8.87 12.04
C ARG A 461 3.14 9.35 12.62
N LYS A 462 3.11 10.48 13.31
CA LYS A 462 4.24 10.99 14.10
C LYS A 462 4.05 10.63 15.58
N LYS A 463 5.15 10.41 16.29
CA LYS A 463 5.14 10.13 17.75
C LYS A 463 4.50 11.29 18.50
N SER A 464 4.81 12.52 18.09
CA SER A 464 4.23 13.75 18.65
C SER A 464 2.70 13.78 18.64
N ASP A 465 2.06 13.07 17.72
CA ASP A 465 0.61 13.07 17.57
C ASP A 465 -0.04 11.93 18.36
N VAL A 466 0.59 10.75 18.37
CA VAL A 466 0.17 9.61 19.20
C VAL A 466 0.25 9.94 20.70
N GLU A 467 1.24 10.73 21.12
CA GLU A 467 1.37 11.17 22.51
C GLU A 467 0.29 12.18 22.94
N LYS A 468 -0.26 12.97 22.00
CA LYS A 468 -1.39 13.88 22.27
C LYS A 468 -2.73 13.15 22.37
N GLU A 469 -2.87 12.02 21.67
CA GLU A 469 -4.06 11.17 21.68
C GLU A 469 -4.05 10.12 22.81
N ALA A 470 -2.92 9.91 23.48
CA ALA A 470 -2.84 9.01 24.61
C ALA A 470 -3.80 9.47 25.73
N PRO A 471 -4.75 8.64 26.17
CA PRO A 471 -5.67 9.02 27.23
C PRO A 471 -4.85 9.35 28.47
N ALA A 472 -5.01 10.56 29.01
CA ALA A 472 -4.48 10.94 30.30
C ALA A 472 -4.82 9.81 31.28
N LYS A 473 -3.79 9.18 31.88
CA LYS A 473 -3.91 8.04 32.80
C LYS A 473 -5.17 8.19 33.63
N ALA A 474 -6.09 7.23 33.46
CA ALA A 474 -7.36 7.20 34.15
C ALA A 474 -7.15 7.29 35.67
N THR A 475 -7.34 8.49 36.22
CA THR A 475 -7.63 8.65 37.65
C THR A 475 -8.97 7.95 37.89
N PRO A 476 -9.14 7.16 38.98
CA PRO A 476 -10.39 6.46 39.24
C PRO A 476 -11.56 7.45 39.18
N ALA A 477 -12.56 7.15 38.35
CA ALA A 477 -13.71 8.00 38.13
C ALA A 477 -14.44 8.29 39.46
N ALA A 478 -14.50 9.57 39.82
CA ALA A 478 -15.52 10.05 40.75
C ALA A 478 -16.91 9.90 40.08
N PRO A 479 -18.00 9.72 40.86
CA PRO A 479 -19.33 9.46 40.31
C PRO A 479 -19.76 10.55 39.32
N ALA A 480 -20.42 10.12 38.25
CA ALA A 480 -20.80 10.93 37.09
C ALA A 480 -21.43 12.29 37.47
N ALA A 481 -20.81 13.37 36.98
CA ALA A 481 -21.41 14.70 36.97
C ALA A 481 -22.37 14.83 35.78
N ALA A 482 -23.47 15.54 36.01
CA ALA A 482 -24.58 15.79 35.08
C ALA A 482 -24.13 16.43 33.75
N PRO A 483 -24.88 16.22 32.64
CA PRO A 483 -24.52 16.74 31.33
C PRO A 483 -24.48 18.28 31.31
N ALA A 484 -23.49 18.83 30.59
CA ALA A 484 -23.30 20.27 30.43
C ALA A 484 -24.38 20.88 29.52
N PRO A 485 -24.87 22.10 29.81
CA PRO A 485 -25.92 22.74 29.03
C PRO A 485 -25.38 23.31 27.71
N THR A 486 -26.11 23.06 26.62
CA THR A 486 -25.97 23.73 25.32
C THR A 486 -26.88 24.96 25.26
N GLY A 487 -26.28 26.14 25.05
CA GLY A 487 -26.98 27.42 25.01
C GLY A 487 -26.01 28.61 25.00
N PRO A 488 -26.51 29.85 24.86
CA PRO A 488 -25.68 31.06 24.83
C PRO A 488 -24.80 31.15 26.09
N ARG A 489 -23.50 31.38 25.90
CA ARG A 489 -22.54 31.43 27.02
C ARG A 489 -22.30 32.87 27.41
N SER A 490 -22.54 33.19 28.68
CA SER A 490 -22.22 34.50 29.24
C SER A 490 -20.82 34.48 29.84
N TYR A 491 -20.01 35.47 29.48
CA TYR A 491 -18.66 35.71 29.95
C TYR A 491 -18.58 37.09 30.57
N SER A 492 -17.95 37.21 31.74
CA SER A 492 -17.56 38.52 32.27
C SER A 492 -16.13 38.81 31.80
N ILE A 493 -15.96 39.82 30.96
CA ILE A 493 -14.65 40.27 30.47
C ILE A 493 -14.28 41.61 31.09
N THR A 494 -13.02 41.75 31.50
CA THR A 494 -12.51 43.00 32.09
C THR A 494 -11.67 43.73 31.05
N VAL A 495 -12.08 44.94 30.69
CA VAL A 495 -11.31 45.83 29.79
C VAL A 495 -11.10 47.16 30.51
N ASN A 496 -9.85 47.58 30.66
CA ASN A 496 -9.46 48.81 31.36
C ASN A 496 -10.07 48.90 32.78
N ASN A 497 -9.99 47.82 33.56
CA ASN A 497 -10.52 47.72 34.92
C ASN A 497 -12.04 47.91 35.08
N ARG A 498 -12.82 47.79 34.00
CA ARG A 498 -14.28 47.66 34.06
C ARG A 498 -14.72 46.31 33.52
N ILE A 499 -15.61 45.67 34.26
CA ILE A 499 -16.18 44.36 33.94
C ILE A 499 -17.41 44.57 33.07
N TYR A 500 -17.50 43.81 31.98
CA TYR A 500 -18.64 43.74 31.08
C TYR A 500 -19.11 42.29 30.97
N ASP A 501 -20.42 42.07 31.09
CA ASP A 501 -21.02 40.77 30.86
C ASP A 501 -21.43 40.65 29.39
N VAL A 502 -20.90 39.64 28.70
CA VAL A 502 -21.08 39.41 27.26
C VAL A 502 -21.62 38.01 27.03
N THR A 503 -22.74 37.90 26.33
CA THR A 503 -23.33 36.62 25.93
C THR A 503 -22.98 36.30 24.48
N VAL A 504 -22.40 35.13 24.23
CA VAL A 504 -21.98 34.66 22.91
C VAL A 504 -22.87 33.49 22.46
N ALA A 505 -23.40 33.59 21.24
CA ALA A 505 -24.13 32.54 20.53
C ALA A 505 -23.63 32.48 19.06
N GLU A 506 -23.68 31.31 18.42
CA GLU A 506 -23.26 31.16 17.02
C GLU A 506 -24.24 31.82 16.04
N GLY A 507 -23.73 32.67 15.14
CA GLY A 507 -24.47 33.30 14.05
C GLY A 507 -23.54 34.04 13.07
N SER A 508 -23.85 33.98 11.77
CA SER A 508 -23.12 34.66 10.68
C SER A 508 -23.32 36.18 10.73
N GLY A 509 -22.23 36.94 10.65
CA GLY A 509 -22.15 38.34 11.09
C GLY A 509 -23.14 39.36 10.50
N ALA A 510 -23.68 40.20 11.39
CA ALA A 510 -23.70 41.67 11.35
C ALA A 510 -24.22 42.18 12.71
N VAL A 511 -23.45 43.00 13.43
CA VAL A 511 -23.85 43.51 14.75
C VAL A 511 -24.76 44.73 14.58
N GLN A 512 -26.05 44.60 14.93
CA GLN A 512 -26.96 45.72 15.11
C GLN A 512 -27.47 45.75 16.56
N ALA A 513 -27.30 46.89 17.22
CA ALA A 513 -27.84 47.13 18.55
C ALA A 513 -29.25 47.76 18.45
N ALA A 514 -30.25 47.07 18.98
CA ALA A 514 -31.59 47.61 19.23
C ALA A 514 -32.05 47.21 20.65
N PRO A 515 -32.76 48.08 21.38
CA PRO A 515 -33.22 47.77 22.73
C PRO A 515 -34.44 46.85 22.66
N ALA A 516 -34.34 45.64 23.21
CA ALA A 516 -35.41 44.66 23.18
C ALA A 516 -36.08 44.47 24.55
N ALA A 517 -37.40 44.35 24.48
CA ALA A 517 -38.37 44.26 25.55
C ALA A 517 -38.40 42.88 26.26
N ALA A 518 -39.30 42.80 27.24
CA ALA A 518 -39.51 41.70 28.18
C ALA A 518 -39.52 40.27 27.57
N PRO A 519 -39.05 39.26 28.34
CA PRO A 519 -38.79 37.92 27.83
C PRO A 519 -40.07 37.16 27.49
N ALA A 520 -40.09 36.59 26.27
CA ALA A 520 -41.03 35.55 25.88
C ALA A 520 -40.55 34.17 26.38
N ALA A 521 -41.52 33.29 26.63
CA ALA A 521 -41.31 31.93 27.11
C ALA A 521 -40.38 31.10 26.19
N PRO A 522 -39.63 30.11 26.72
CA PRO A 522 -38.70 29.31 25.93
C PRO A 522 -39.43 28.56 24.81
N ALA A 523 -38.99 28.79 23.56
CA ALA A 523 -39.31 27.91 22.46
C ALA A 523 -38.60 26.57 22.68
N ALA A 524 -39.33 25.48 22.47
CA ALA A 524 -38.82 24.12 22.56
C ALA A 524 -37.60 23.93 21.64
N ALA A 525 -36.57 23.25 22.16
CA ALA A 525 -35.48 22.73 21.37
C ALA A 525 -36.04 21.85 20.22
N PRO A 526 -35.35 21.75 19.06
CA PRO A 526 -35.70 20.76 18.06
C PRO A 526 -35.66 19.40 18.75
N ALA A 527 -36.78 18.68 18.69
CA ALA A 527 -36.82 17.30 19.13
C ALA A 527 -35.74 16.54 18.35
N ALA A 528 -34.90 15.78 19.06
CA ALA A 528 -34.26 14.63 18.46
C ALA A 528 -35.38 13.81 17.80
N GLU A 529 -35.24 13.53 16.51
CA GLU A 529 -36.21 12.72 15.79
C GLU A 529 -36.40 11.41 16.56
N ALA A 530 -37.66 11.09 16.83
CA ALA A 530 -38.02 9.83 17.47
C ALA A 530 -37.44 8.68 16.62
N PRO A 531 -36.97 7.58 17.24
CA PRO A 531 -36.59 6.40 16.49
C PRO A 531 -37.79 5.99 15.63
N VAL A 532 -37.59 5.92 14.32
CA VAL A 532 -38.64 5.54 13.38
C VAL A 532 -38.99 4.08 13.69
N THR A 533 -40.08 3.87 14.42
CA THR A 533 -40.54 2.53 14.76
C THR A 533 -41.29 1.96 13.56
N GLY A 534 -40.57 1.19 12.74
CA GLY A 534 -41.17 0.48 11.60
C GLY A 534 -40.35 0.49 10.30
N GLY A 535 -39.02 0.40 10.36
CA GLY A 535 -38.17 0.24 9.19
C GLY A 535 -37.23 -0.96 9.31
N THR A 536 -36.71 -1.43 8.18
CA THR A 536 -35.64 -2.44 8.13
C THR A 536 -34.30 -1.73 8.32
N GLU A 537 -33.53 -2.16 9.32
CA GLU A 537 -32.18 -1.65 9.56
C GLU A 537 -31.18 -2.27 8.59
N ILE A 538 -30.31 -1.44 8.04
CA ILE A 538 -29.17 -1.87 7.24
C ILE A 538 -27.93 -1.66 8.08
N GLU A 539 -27.35 -2.77 8.50
CA GLU A 539 -26.16 -2.84 9.34
C GLU A 539 -24.87 -2.85 8.52
N ALA A 540 -23.78 -2.38 9.12
CA ALA A 540 -22.44 -2.50 8.56
C ALA A 540 -22.00 -3.96 8.53
N PRO A 541 -21.65 -4.52 7.36
CA PRO A 541 -21.27 -5.94 7.24
C PRO A 541 -19.88 -6.24 7.82
N THR A 542 -19.00 -5.24 7.84
CA THR A 542 -17.62 -5.32 8.35
C THR A 542 -17.21 -4.00 8.96
N PRO A 543 -16.26 -4.00 9.93
CA PRO A 543 -15.64 -2.77 10.40
C PRO A 543 -14.91 -2.03 9.26
N GLY A 544 -14.99 -0.70 9.23
CA GLY A 544 -14.38 0.10 8.17
C GLY A 544 -14.65 1.60 8.33
N ASN A 545 -14.13 2.41 7.40
CA ASN A 545 -14.34 3.85 7.36
C ASN A 545 -15.34 4.23 6.26
N VAL A 546 -16.28 5.14 6.55
CA VAL A 546 -17.25 5.62 5.56
C VAL A 546 -16.55 6.59 4.61
N VAL A 547 -16.33 6.19 3.35
CA VAL A 547 -15.66 7.03 2.33
C VAL A 547 -16.65 7.91 1.59
N LYS A 548 -17.83 7.37 1.28
CA LYS A 548 -18.83 8.07 0.46
C LYS A 548 -20.23 7.58 0.81
N ILE A 549 -21.16 8.52 0.96
CA ILE A 549 -22.59 8.24 1.10
C ILE A 549 -23.26 8.60 -0.24
N MET A 550 -24.01 7.67 -0.83
CA MET A 550 -24.55 7.79 -2.18
C MET A 550 -26.05 8.15 -2.20
N VAL A 551 -26.73 8.04 -1.07
CA VAL A 551 -28.17 8.30 -0.91
C VAL A 551 -28.44 9.31 0.20
N LYS A 552 -29.63 9.91 0.20
CA LYS A 552 -30.10 10.86 1.21
C LYS A 552 -31.41 10.39 1.82
N VAL A 553 -31.72 10.91 3.02
CA VAL A 553 -33.03 10.71 3.64
C VAL A 553 -34.14 11.14 2.68
N GLY A 554 -35.09 10.25 2.44
CA GLY A 554 -36.20 10.45 1.54
C GLY A 554 -36.02 9.86 0.13
N ASP A 555 -34.83 9.41 -0.24
CA ASP A 555 -34.60 8.77 -1.55
C ASP A 555 -35.33 7.42 -1.64
N THR A 556 -35.87 7.13 -2.83
CA THR A 556 -36.40 5.80 -3.17
C THR A 556 -35.27 4.95 -3.70
N ILE A 557 -35.13 3.74 -3.19
CA ILE A 557 -34.05 2.81 -3.53
C ILE A 557 -34.62 1.49 -4.06
N THR A 558 -33.86 0.83 -4.93
CA THR A 558 -34.15 -0.53 -5.35
C THR A 558 -33.26 -1.53 -4.61
N LYS A 559 -33.68 -2.79 -4.58
CA LYS A 559 -32.85 -3.91 -4.14
C LYS A 559 -31.51 -3.89 -4.89
N ASP A 560 -30.44 -4.22 -4.18
CA ASP A 560 -29.06 -4.26 -4.64
C ASP A 560 -28.47 -2.89 -5.06
N GLN A 561 -29.19 -1.78 -4.85
CA GLN A 561 -28.67 -0.44 -5.08
C GLN A 561 -27.58 -0.08 -4.05
N PRO A 562 -26.40 0.41 -4.46
CA PRO A 562 -25.37 0.90 -3.56
C PRO A 562 -25.83 2.13 -2.76
N LEU A 563 -25.62 2.10 -1.44
CA LEU A 563 -26.06 3.15 -0.51
C LEU A 563 -24.87 3.96 0.03
N LEU A 564 -23.78 3.30 0.37
CA LEU A 564 -22.51 3.92 0.75
C LEU A 564 -21.33 3.03 0.39
N VAL A 565 -20.13 3.62 0.47
CA VAL A 565 -18.85 2.94 0.29
C VAL A 565 -18.10 2.95 1.62
N LEU A 566 -17.74 1.76 2.12
CA LEU A 566 -16.82 1.57 3.22
C LEU A 566 -15.42 1.29 2.68
N GLU A 567 -14.39 1.88 3.29
CA GLU A 567 -13.00 1.49 3.09
C GLU A 567 -12.52 0.66 4.28
N ALA A 568 -12.13 -0.57 4.00
CA ALA A 568 -11.41 -1.44 4.90
C ALA A 568 -10.37 -2.23 4.11
N MET A 569 -9.19 -2.43 4.67
CA MET A 569 -8.11 -3.22 4.04
C MET A 569 -7.64 -2.68 2.69
N LYS A 570 -7.68 -1.35 2.51
CA LYS A 570 -7.42 -0.68 1.21
C LYS A 570 -8.37 -1.15 0.10
N MET A 571 -9.54 -1.67 0.47
CA MET A 571 -10.63 -1.94 -0.44
C MET A 571 -11.81 -1.07 -0.10
N GLU A 572 -12.40 -0.53 -1.14
CA GLU A 572 -13.72 0.04 -1.09
C GLU A 572 -14.74 -1.09 -1.31
N SER A 573 -15.71 -1.22 -0.41
CA SER A 573 -16.85 -2.12 -0.53
C SER A 573 -18.14 -1.33 -0.46
N GLU A 574 -19.05 -1.63 -1.40
CA GLU A 574 -20.38 -1.03 -1.41
C GLU A 574 -21.28 -1.75 -0.41
N VAL A 575 -21.96 -0.99 0.44
CA VAL A 575 -23.10 -1.48 1.22
C VAL A 575 -24.35 -1.26 0.37
N LYS A 576 -25.02 -2.36 -0.01
CA LYS A 576 -26.18 -2.36 -0.91
C LYS A 576 -27.49 -2.55 -0.16
N SER A 577 -28.59 -2.06 -0.75
CA SER A 577 -29.92 -2.26 -0.18
C SER A 577 -30.39 -3.71 -0.27
N PRO A 578 -30.90 -4.33 0.82
CA PRO A 578 -31.43 -5.69 0.77
C PRO A 578 -32.82 -5.79 0.11
N SER A 579 -33.53 -4.68 -0.06
CA SER A 579 -34.87 -4.62 -0.67
C SER A 579 -35.15 -3.27 -1.33
N ASP A 580 -36.24 -3.20 -2.09
CA ASP A 580 -36.82 -1.92 -2.49
C ASP A 580 -37.36 -1.17 -1.26
N GLY A 581 -37.35 0.16 -1.28
CA GLY A 581 -37.89 0.95 -0.18
C GLY A 581 -37.55 2.42 -0.25
N LYS A 582 -37.75 3.13 0.87
CA LYS A 582 -37.38 4.55 1.02
C LYS A 582 -36.41 4.73 2.18
N ILE A 583 -35.37 5.54 2.00
CA ILE A 583 -34.44 5.88 3.10
C ILE A 583 -35.19 6.71 4.14
N LEU A 584 -35.34 6.18 5.36
CA LEU A 584 -35.95 6.84 6.50
C LEU A 584 -34.92 7.61 7.33
N SER A 585 -33.73 7.06 7.51
CA SER A 585 -32.62 7.74 8.20
C SER A 585 -31.25 7.31 7.67
N VAL A 586 -30.27 8.19 7.85
CA VAL A 586 -28.83 7.93 7.63
C VAL A 586 -28.13 8.21 8.96
N ASN A 587 -27.49 7.20 9.55
CA ASN A 587 -26.96 7.28 10.92
C ASN A 587 -25.44 7.51 11.00
N VAL A 588 -24.80 7.70 9.85
CA VAL A 588 -23.35 7.87 9.72
C VAL A 588 -23.00 9.07 8.83
N SER A 589 -21.80 9.63 9.04
CA SER A 589 -21.22 10.70 8.24
C SER A 589 -19.99 10.22 7.47
N THR A 590 -19.64 10.91 6.38
CA THR A 590 -18.39 10.65 5.65
C THR A 590 -17.19 10.93 6.55
N GLY A 591 -16.29 9.95 6.67
CA GLY A 591 -15.13 9.97 7.57
C GLY A 591 -15.33 9.18 8.86
N ASP A 592 -16.55 8.75 9.19
CA ASP A 592 -16.83 7.97 10.40
C ASP A 592 -16.23 6.56 10.30
N THR A 593 -15.74 6.03 11.43
CA THR A 593 -15.36 4.63 11.57
C THR A 593 -16.52 3.84 12.16
N VAL A 594 -16.91 2.75 11.52
CA VAL A 594 -18.00 1.86 11.93
C VAL A 594 -17.49 0.47 12.28
N GLN A 595 -18.21 -0.23 13.15
CA GLN A 595 -18.01 -1.62 13.53
C GLN A 595 -19.02 -2.52 12.81
N ALA A 596 -18.75 -3.83 12.77
CA ALA A 596 -19.74 -4.78 12.28
C ALA A 596 -21.03 -4.69 13.12
N SER A 597 -22.17 -4.76 12.45
CA SER A 597 -23.51 -4.59 13.03
C SER A 597 -23.89 -3.18 13.48
N ASP A 598 -23.05 -2.16 13.25
CA ASP A 598 -23.48 -0.77 13.45
C ASP A 598 -24.58 -0.42 12.43
N VAL A 599 -25.68 0.18 12.89
CA VAL A 599 -26.81 0.55 12.01
C VAL A 599 -26.42 1.75 11.15
N LEU A 600 -26.32 1.55 9.83
CA LEU A 600 -25.94 2.57 8.86
C LEU A 600 -27.15 3.37 8.36
N PHE A 601 -28.23 2.67 8.00
CA PHE A 601 -29.46 3.23 7.48
C PHE A 601 -30.68 2.54 8.08
N THR A 602 -31.82 3.22 8.06
CA THR A 602 -33.13 2.60 8.24
C THR A 602 -33.96 2.83 6.99
N ILE A 603 -34.55 1.77 6.42
CA ILE A 603 -35.38 1.83 5.21
C ILE A 603 -36.83 1.43 5.49
N GLY A 604 -37.79 2.06 4.81
CA GLY A 604 -39.23 1.87 5.00
C GLY A 604 -39.97 1.40 3.77
#